data_AF-A0A0W0ZKP9-F1
#
_entry.id   AF-A0A0W0ZKP9-F1
#
_cell.length_a   1.000
_cell.length_b   1.000
_cell.length_c   1.000
_cell.angle_alpha   90.00
_cell.angle_beta   90.00
_cell.angle_gamma   90.00
#
_symmetry.space_group_name_H-M   'P 1'
#
loop_
_entity.id
_entity.type
_entity.pdbx_description
1 polymer ?
#
loop_
_entity_poly.entity_id
_entity_poly.type
_entity_poly.pdbx_seq_one_letter_code
_entity_poly.pdbx_strand_id
1 'polypeptide(L)'
;MPMLNPLTPEMKDALGKTLGPQYETLLQKSKHESLRDNQDAIKYVDSVIRRYKAIEGTSTSESRREPFLAQLKKHAGEVVAVSFSKPGDVASRLKEVDFSNDSIDEITKGMEQPGVNDDDLATLITSVVTSETSLLSGNSHHHGHPSAYSHFHGHR
;
A
#
# COMPACT_ATOMS: atom_id res chain seq x y z
N MET A 1 12.53 12.47 -21.34
CA MET A 1 12.13 11.35 -20.44
C MET A 1 12.53 11.74 -19.03
N PRO A 2 11.68 11.53 -18.01
CA PRO A 2 12.10 11.77 -16.64
C PRO A 2 13.28 10.84 -16.30
N MET A 3 14.34 11.40 -15.74
CA MET A 3 15.56 10.68 -15.38
C MET A 3 15.70 10.62 -13.87
N LEU A 4 16.32 9.56 -13.38
CA LEU A 4 16.66 9.44 -11.96
C LEU A 4 17.79 10.39 -11.59
N ASN A 5 17.75 10.93 -10.36
CA ASN A 5 18.80 11.79 -9.83
C ASN A 5 19.93 10.97 -9.18
N PRO A 6 21.19 11.43 -9.16
CA PRO A 6 22.23 10.78 -8.37
C PRO A 6 21.87 10.74 -6.87
N LEU A 7 22.22 9.65 -6.18
CA LEU A 7 22.01 9.55 -4.74
C LEU A 7 22.96 10.47 -3.98
N THR A 8 22.43 11.17 -2.98
CA THR A 8 23.27 11.86 -1.98
C THR A 8 23.92 10.83 -1.03
N PRO A 9 25.02 11.17 -0.35
CA PRO A 9 25.65 10.28 0.63
C PRO A 9 24.69 9.83 1.74
N GLU A 10 23.83 10.73 2.21
CA GLU A 10 22.84 10.44 3.25
C GLU A 10 21.81 9.43 2.76
N MET A 11 21.35 9.59 1.51
CA MET A 11 20.42 8.64 0.90
C MET A 11 21.05 7.25 0.74
N LYS A 12 22.35 7.18 0.38
CA LYS A 12 23.09 5.91 0.33
C LYS A 12 23.13 5.23 1.70
N ASP A 13 23.28 5.99 2.77
CA ASP A 13 23.25 5.47 4.15
C ASP A 13 21.86 4.93 4.51
N ALA A 14 20.80 5.68 4.22
CA ALA A 14 19.42 5.29 4.49
C ALA A 14 19.00 4.01 3.71
N LEU A 15 19.36 3.93 2.43
CA LEU A 15 19.14 2.77 1.56
C LEU A 15 19.92 1.53 2.02
N GLY A 16 21.06 1.74 2.67
CA GLY A 16 21.98 0.69 3.08
C GLY A 16 22.69 0.02 1.90
N LYS A 17 23.47 -1.01 2.23
CA LYS A 17 24.43 -1.65 1.30
C LYS A 17 23.80 -2.35 0.10
N THR A 18 22.53 -2.74 0.19
CA THR A 18 21.87 -3.57 -0.81
C THR A 18 21.13 -2.75 -1.86
N LEU A 19 20.50 -1.63 -1.47
CA LEU A 19 19.65 -0.84 -2.36
C LEU A 19 20.44 0.22 -3.14
N GLY A 20 21.52 0.76 -2.58
CA GLY A 20 22.38 1.72 -3.29
C GLY A 20 22.86 1.21 -4.67
N PRO A 21 23.45 0.00 -4.77
CA PRO A 21 23.89 -0.55 -6.05
C PRO A 21 22.75 -0.85 -7.04
N GLN A 22 21.58 -1.27 -6.54
CA GLN A 22 20.40 -1.49 -7.37
C GLN A 22 19.92 -0.18 -7.99
N TYR A 23 19.91 0.90 -7.20
CA TYR A 23 19.57 2.22 -7.71
C TYR A 23 20.56 2.70 -8.76
N GLU A 24 21.87 2.52 -8.54
CA GLU A 24 22.88 2.91 -9.55
C GLU A 24 22.68 2.17 -10.87
N THR A 25 22.24 0.91 -10.82
CA THR A 25 21.87 0.15 -12.03
C THR A 25 20.67 0.77 -12.74
N LEU A 26 19.61 1.12 -12.00
CA LEU A 26 18.43 1.80 -12.55
C LEU A 26 18.75 3.19 -13.09
N LEU A 27 19.64 3.92 -12.43
CA LEU A 27 20.10 5.23 -12.87
C LEU A 27 20.77 5.14 -14.24
N GLN A 28 21.63 4.14 -14.46
CA GLN A 28 22.21 3.91 -15.79
C GLN A 28 21.14 3.52 -16.82
N LYS A 29 20.20 2.62 -16.47
CA LYS A 29 19.09 2.26 -17.36
C LYS A 29 18.26 3.48 -17.77
N SER A 30 17.95 4.38 -16.84
CA SER A 30 17.18 5.60 -17.10
C SER A 30 17.81 6.56 -18.11
N LYS A 31 19.11 6.40 -18.41
CA LYS A 31 19.81 7.17 -19.45
C LYS A 31 19.59 6.62 -20.86
N HIS A 32 19.24 5.36 -20.99
CA HIS A 32 19.15 4.65 -22.25
C HIS A 32 17.71 4.23 -22.59
N GLU A 33 16.85 4.08 -21.59
CA GLU A 33 15.47 3.63 -21.74
C GLU A 33 14.52 4.27 -20.72
N SER A 34 13.21 4.16 -20.99
CA SER A 34 12.17 4.56 -20.05
C SER A 34 12.05 3.56 -18.90
N LEU A 35 11.94 4.06 -17.67
CA LEU A 35 11.67 3.22 -16.50
C LEU A 35 10.17 2.97 -16.26
N ARG A 36 9.28 3.60 -17.04
CA ARG A 36 7.83 3.42 -16.93
C ARG A 36 7.46 1.95 -17.16
N ASP A 37 6.81 1.35 -16.16
CA ASP A 37 6.43 -0.07 -16.08
C ASP A 37 7.59 -1.07 -16.16
N ASN A 38 8.81 -0.61 -15.89
CA ASN A 38 9.99 -1.46 -15.82
C ASN A 38 9.97 -2.31 -14.54
N GLN A 39 10.07 -3.64 -14.69
CA GLN A 39 9.99 -4.58 -13.58
C GLN A 39 11.10 -4.40 -12.54
N ASP A 40 12.31 -3.99 -12.94
CA ASP A 40 13.39 -3.74 -12.00
C ASP A 40 13.13 -2.47 -11.19
N ALA A 41 12.58 -1.44 -11.83
CA ALA A 41 12.21 -0.19 -11.18
C ALA A 41 11.07 -0.40 -10.16
N ILE A 42 10.04 -1.17 -10.54
CA ILE A 42 8.93 -1.55 -9.65
C ILE A 42 9.45 -2.33 -8.43
N LYS A 43 10.27 -3.37 -8.65
CA LYS A 43 10.85 -4.17 -7.56
C LYS A 43 11.73 -3.35 -6.63
N TYR A 44 12.46 -2.38 -7.18
CA TYR A 44 13.27 -1.47 -6.39
C TYR A 44 12.40 -0.60 -5.48
N VAL A 45 11.31 -0.02 -6.00
CA VAL A 45 10.33 0.74 -5.19
C VAL A 45 9.80 -0.11 -4.05
N ASP A 46 9.32 -1.32 -4.34
CA ASP A 46 8.79 -2.23 -3.31
C ASP A 46 9.86 -2.57 -2.24
N SER A 47 11.14 -2.63 -2.64
CA SER A 47 12.26 -2.87 -1.72
C SER A 47 12.58 -1.65 -0.85
N VAL A 48 12.46 -0.43 -1.39
CA VAL A 48 12.57 0.83 -0.62
C VAL A 48 11.44 0.94 0.40
N ILE A 49 10.21 0.59 0.02
CA ILE A 49 9.05 0.57 0.93
C ILE A 49 9.26 -0.45 2.05
N ARG A 50 9.77 -1.65 1.73
CA ARG A 50 10.11 -2.66 2.73
C ARG A 50 11.17 -2.15 3.71
N ARG A 51 12.19 -1.43 3.21
CA ARG A 51 13.23 -0.80 4.05
C ARG A 51 12.63 0.26 4.97
N TYR A 52 11.74 1.10 4.45
CA TYR A 52 11.00 2.10 5.23
C TYR A 52 10.25 1.44 6.39
N LYS A 53 9.38 0.48 6.09
CA LYS A 53 8.60 -0.25 7.10
C LYS A 53 9.45 -1.00 8.12
N ALA A 54 10.59 -1.56 7.68
CA ALA A 54 11.52 -2.22 8.59
C ALA A 54 12.12 -1.23 9.61
N ILE A 55 12.52 -0.04 9.17
CA ILE A 55 13.05 1.02 10.04
C ILE A 55 11.95 1.62 10.92
N GLU A 56 10.75 1.78 10.37
CA GLU A 56 9.57 2.24 11.09
C GLU A 56 9.16 1.26 12.21
N GLY A 57 9.17 -0.04 11.94
CA GLY A 57 8.81 -1.07 12.91
C GLY A 57 9.84 -1.30 14.02
N THR A 58 11.08 -0.82 13.85
CA THR A 58 12.11 -0.90 14.90
C THR A 58 11.82 0.07 16.04
N SER A 59 11.58 -0.46 17.25
CA SER A 59 11.33 0.32 18.47
C SER A 59 12.56 1.06 19.02
N THR A 60 13.73 0.91 18.39
CA THR A 60 14.97 1.53 18.86
C THR A 60 14.97 3.03 18.57
N SER A 61 15.22 3.85 19.60
CA SER A 61 15.49 5.30 19.53
C SER A 61 16.84 5.59 18.85
N GLU A 62 17.02 5.13 17.63
CA GLU A 62 18.12 5.60 16.80
C GLU A 62 17.83 7.06 16.44
N SER A 63 18.72 7.97 16.82
CA SER A 63 18.65 9.40 16.44
C SER A 63 18.62 9.63 14.93
N ARG A 64 18.89 8.59 14.13
CA ARG A 64 18.83 8.58 12.66
C ARG A 64 17.56 7.98 12.07
N ARG A 65 16.65 7.43 12.89
CA ARG A 65 15.42 6.77 12.41
C ARG A 65 14.53 7.74 11.64
N GLU A 66 14.12 8.84 12.27
CA GLU A 66 13.26 9.85 11.65
C GLU A 66 13.86 10.47 10.35
N PRO A 67 15.14 10.90 10.33
CA PRO A 67 15.71 11.43 9.08
C PRO A 67 15.83 10.36 7.99
N PHE A 68 16.09 9.09 8.33
CA PHE A 68 16.09 8.01 7.34
C PHE A 68 14.69 7.74 6.79
N LEU A 69 13.66 7.73 7.63
CA LEU A 69 12.27 7.58 7.19
C LEU A 69 11.89 8.74 6.25
N ALA A 70 12.23 9.98 6.60
CA ALA A 70 11.97 11.13 5.75
C ALA A 70 12.67 11.04 4.39
N GLN A 71 13.93 10.58 4.36
CA GLN A 71 14.68 10.38 3.13
C GLN A 71 14.11 9.25 2.27
N LEU A 72 13.80 8.10 2.87
CA LEU A 72 13.20 6.96 2.18
C LEU A 72 11.82 7.30 1.62
N LYS A 73 11.01 8.05 2.37
CA LYS A 73 9.71 8.55 1.92
C LYS A 73 9.85 9.45 0.70
N LYS A 74 10.73 10.45 0.76
CA LYS A 74 11.00 11.35 -0.37
C LYS A 74 11.47 10.58 -1.60
N HIS A 75 12.43 9.68 -1.42
CA HIS A 75 13.00 8.86 -2.50
C HIS A 75 11.97 7.93 -3.13
N ALA A 76 11.10 7.31 -2.32
CA ALA A 76 9.98 6.54 -2.85
C ALA A 76 9.11 7.42 -3.74
N GLY A 77 8.72 8.62 -3.28
CA GLY A 77 7.98 9.60 -4.09
C GLY A 77 8.58 9.85 -5.47
N GLU A 78 9.89 10.14 -5.52
CA GLU A 78 10.61 10.42 -6.77
C GLU A 78 10.65 9.20 -7.71
N VAL A 79 10.96 8.01 -7.17
CA VAL A 79 11.14 6.82 -8.00
C VAL A 79 9.79 6.26 -8.47
N VAL A 80 8.76 6.30 -7.63
CA VAL A 80 7.42 5.80 -7.97
C VAL A 80 6.86 6.59 -9.17
N ALA A 81 7.01 7.92 -9.18
CA ALA A 81 6.52 8.78 -10.26
C ALA A 81 7.11 8.47 -11.65
N VAL A 82 8.33 7.93 -11.70
CA VAL A 82 9.00 7.57 -12.96
C VAL A 82 8.89 6.08 -13.32
N SER A 83 8.46 5.25 -12.38
CA SER A 83 8.45 3.78 -12.52
C SER A 83 7.09 3.22 -12.91
N PHE A 84 6.00 3.92 -12.61
CA PHE A 84 4.64 3.42 -12.84
C PHE A 84 3.89 4.28 -13.86
N SER A 85 3.08 3.63 -14.69
CA SER A 85 2.19 4.33 -15.62
C SER A 85 0.82 4.71 -15.06
N LYS A 86 0.36 3.99 -14.03
CA LYS A 86 -1.01 4.11 -13.50
C LYS A 86 -1.04 4.86 -12.17
N PRO A 87 -1.94 5.85 -12.01
CA PRO A 87 -2.04 6.62 -10.76
C PRO A 87 -2.42 5.75 -9.55
N GLY A 88 -3.24 4.70 -9.75
CA GLY A 88 -3.62 3.79 -8.67
C GLY A 88 -2.45 2.98 -8.10
N ASP A 89 -1.51 2.56 -8.95
CA ASP A 89 -0.30 1.85 -8.50
C ASP A 89 0.62 2.78 -7.71
N VAL A 90 0.78 4.03 -8.18
CA VAL A 90 1.52 5.08 -7.48
C VAL A 90 0.90 5.34 -6.11
N ALA A 91 -0.41 5.61 -6.05
CA ALA A 91 -1.12 5.89 -4.82
C ALA A 91 -0.99 4.75 -3.81
N SER A 92 -1.10 3.50 -4.27
CA SER A 92 -0.97 2.33 -3.39
C SER A 92 0.41 2.26 -2.73
N ARG A 93 1.50 2.50 -3.48
CA ARG A 93 2.87 2.49 -2.96
C ARG A 93 3.16 3.68 -2.04
N LEU A 94 2.65 4.86 -2.36
CA LEU A 94 2.88 6.06 -1.55
C LEU A 94 2.14 6.00 -0.21
N LYS A 95 0.96 5.36 -0.15
CA LYS A 95 0.26 5.09 1.12
C LYS A 95 1.08 4.19 2.05
N GLU A 96 1.89 3.29 1.50
CA GLU A 96 2.74 2.40 2.31
C GLU A 96 3.94 3.11 2.98
N VAL A 97 4.22 4.36 2.62
CA VAL A 97 5.27 5.20 3.21
C VAL A 97 4.70 6.53 3.74
N ASP A 98 3.45 6.47 4.23
CA ASP A 98 2.74 7.53 4.95
C ASP A 98 2.54 8.85 4.19
N PHE A 99 2.44 8.84 2.86
CA PHE A 99 1.99 10.04 2.15
C PHE A 99 0.53 10.34 2.46
N SER A 100 0.23 11.63 2.62
CA SER A 100 -1.15 12.12 2.69
C SER A 100 -1.84 11.98 1.34
N ASN A 101 -3.17 11.87 1.33
CA ASN A 101 -3.93 11.81 0.08
C ASN A 101 -3.72 13.07 -0.78
N ASP A 102 -3.57 14.24 -0.16
CA ASP A 102 -3.29 15.50 -0.88
C ASP A 102 -1.93 15.45 -1.60
N SER A 103 -0.89 14.91 -0.94
CA SER A 103 0.42 14.75 -1.57
C SER A 103 0.40 13.71 -2.68
N ILE A 104 -0.40 12.65 -2.53
CA ILE A 104 -0.58 11.63 -3.58
C ILE A 104 -1.30 12.22 -4.79
N ASP A 105 -2.34 13.02 -4.57
CA ASP A 105 -3.04 13.74 -5.64
C ASP A 105 -2.06 14.62 -6.41
N GLU A 106 -1.23 15.39 -5.72
CA GLU A 106 -0.22 16.25 -6.36
C GLU A 106 0.78 15.45 -7.21
N ILE A 107 1.27 14.31 -6.70
CA ILE A 107 2.23 13.45 -7.43
C ILE A 107 1.58 12.74 -8.62
N THR A 108 0.33 12.33 -8.50
CA THR A 108 -0.40 11.62 -9.55
C THR A 108 -1.10 12.56 -10.53
N LYS A 109 -1.11 13.87 -10.24
CA LYS A 109 -1.71 14.90 -11.06
C LYS A 109 -1.09 14.92 -12.46
N GLY A 110 -1.92 14.71 -13.47
CA GLY A 110 -1.49 14.69 -14.87
C GLY A 110 -0.91 13.34 -15.33
N MET A 111 -0.91 12.31 -14.48
CA MET A 111 -0.80 10.93 -14.98
C MET A 111 -2.09 10.58 -15.71
N GLU A 112 -1.97 9.93 -16.87
CA GLU A 112 -3.12 9.48 -17.65
C GLU A 112 -4.01 8.59 -16.76
N GLN A 113 -5.16 9.12 -16.37
CA GLN A 113 -6.15 8.34 -15.65
C GLN A 113 -6.76 7.36 -16.64
N PRO A 114 -6.70 6.03 -16.38
CA PRO A 114 -7.54 5.11 -17.14
C PRO A 114 -8.98 5.58 -16.94
N GLY A 115 -9.67 5.88 -18.04
CA GLY A 115 -10.97 6.55 -18.07
C GLY A 115 -11.84 6.20 -16.88
N VAL A 116 -11.97 7.16 -15.96
CA VAL A 116 -12.73 6.98 -14.72
C VAL A 116 -14.20 6.90 -15.14
N ASN A 117 -14.76 5.70 -15.06
CA ASN A 117 -16.18 5.56 -14.85
C ASN A 117 -16.42 6.04 -13.41
N ASP A 118 -17.08 7.19 -13.26
CA ASP A 118 -17.39 7.86 -11.99
C ASP A 118 -18.27 7.04 -11.00
N ASP A 119 -18.57 5.77 -11.31
CA ASP A 119 -19.52 4.93 -10.53
C ASP A 119 -18.90 4.18 -9.33
N ASP A 120 -17.58 3.98 -9.26
CA ASP A 120 -16.97 3.15 -8.20
C ASP A 120 -16.61 3.92 -6.90
N LEU A 121 -16.73 5.25 -6.90
CA LEU A 121 -16.44 6.07 -5.71
C LEU A 121 -17.59 6.05 -4.67
N ALA A 122 -18.79 5.58 -5.06
CA ALA A 122 -19.95 5.54 -4.17
C ALA A 122 -19.98 4.34 -3.21
N THR A 123 -19.14 3.31 -3.41
CA THR A 123 -19.31 2.02 -2.70
C THR A 123 -18.50 1.90 -1.40
N LEU A 124 -17.60 2.85 -1.09
CA LEU A 124 -16.72 2.76 0.10
C LEU A 124 -17.20 3.57 1.33
N ILE A 125 -18.37 4.22 1.27
CA ILE A 125 -18.95 4.95 2.41
C ILE A 125 -20.40 4.51 2.67
N THR A 126 -20.64 3.23 2.95
CA THR A 126 -21.87 2.83 3.65
C THR A 126 -21.65 1.53 4.43
N SER A 127 -21.09 1.63 5.64
CA SER A 127 -21.51 0.80 6.78
C SER A 127 -20.75 1.22 8.05
N VAL A 128 -21.03 2.44 8.52
CA VAL A 128 -20.86 2.79 9.93
C VAL A 128 -22.22 3.30 10.42
N VAL A 129 -22.61 2.79 11.59
CA VAL A 129 -23.83 3.08 12.38
C VAL A 129 -24.99 2.08 12.19
N THR A 130 -25.11 1.17 13.16
CA THR A 130 -26.30 0.78 13.97
C THR A 130 -26.05 -0.63 14.54
N SER A 131 -26.20 -1.00 15.81
CA SER A 131 -26.63 -0.35 17.05
C SER A 131 -26.14 -1.23 18.20
N GLU A 132 -25.33 -0.71 19.12
CA GLU A 132 -25.09 -1.35 20.42
C GLU A 132 -26.24 -0.96 21.36
N THR A 133 -27.33 -1.73 21.35
CA THR A 133 -28.30 -1.77 22.46
C THR A 133 -29.10 -3.06 22.40
N SER A 134 -28.70 -4.05 23.21
CA SER A 134 -29.63 -5.07 23.71
C SER A 134 -29.07 -5.70 24.99
N LEU A 135 -29.47 -5.06 26.08
CA LEU A 135 -30.03 -5.65 27.30
C LEU A 135 -29.53 -7.05 27.68
N LEU A 136 -28.73 -7.06 28.74
CA LEU A 136 -28.61 -8.16 29.69
C LEU A 136 -30.00 -8.67 30.10
N SER A 137 -30.41 -9.81 29.56
CA SER A 137 -31.42 -10.66 30.17
C SER A 137 -30.83 -12.06 30.34
N GLY A 138 -30.12 -12.24 31.46
CA GLY A 138 -29.97 -13.57 32.02
C GLY A 138 -31.29 -13.95 32.68
N ASN A 139 -31.92 -15.04 32.24
CA ASN A 139 -32.48 -16.03 33.15
C ASN A 139 -32.82 -17.33 32.42
N SER A 140 -32.30 -18.43 32.95
CA SER A 140 -32.69 -19.80 32.68
C SER A 140 -34.21 -19.99 32.74
N HIS A 141 -34.78 -20.90 31.92
CA HIS A 141 -35.45 -22.11 32.43
C HIS A 141 -36.08 -22.97 31.30
N HIS A 142 -35.64 -24.23 31.24
CA HIS A 142 -36.47 -25.46 31.19
C HIS A 142 -37.29 -25.87 29.93
N HIS A 143 -36.93 -27.09 29.48
CA HIS A 143 -37.77 -28.20 28.99
C HIS A 143 -38.47 -28.14 27.62
N GLY A 144 -38.19 -29.17 26.82
CA GLY A 144 -39.21 -29.78 25.96
C GLY A 144 -38.68 -30.29 24.61
N HIS A 145 -38.29 -31.56 24.54
CA HIS A 145 -38.35 -32.30 23.28
C HIS A 145 -39.82 -32.58 22.92
N PRO A 146 -40.14 -32.67 21.63
CA PRO A 146 -40.74 -33.92 21.16
C PRO A 146 -40.17 -34.41 19.82
N SER A 147 -39.85 -35.71 19.78
CA SER A 147 -39.79 -36.52 18.55
C SER A 147 -41.19 -36.73 17.97
N ALA A 148 -41.35 -36.70 16.64
CA ALA A 148 -42.11 -37.71 15.86
C ALA A 148 -42.19 -37.39 14.34
N TYR A 149 -41.85 -38.41 13.54
CA TYR A 149 -42.44 -38.86 12.25
C TYR A 149 -42.62 -37.89 11.06
N SER A 150 -41.94 -38.15 9.94
CA SER A 150 -42.45 -39.04 8.87
C SER A 150 -41.40 -39.20 7.76
N HIS A 151 -41.00 -40.42 7.45
CA HIS A 151 -40.30 -40.75 6.19
C HIS A 151 -41.17 -41.77 5.47
N PHE A 152 -41.85 -41.28 4.44
CA PHE A 152 -42.65 -42.10 3.52
C PHE A 152 -41.74 -42.90 2.58
N HIS A 153 -42.21 -44.10 2.26
CA HIS A 153 -41.57 -45.12 1.44
C HIS A 153 -42.35 -45.27 0.11
N GLY A 154 -41.66 -45.64 -0.98
CA GLY A 154 -42.23 -46.03 -2.28
C GLY A 154 -41.74 -45.14 -3.43
N HIS A 155 -41.24 -45.60 -4.57
CA HIS A 155 -41.32 -46.89 -5.29
C HIS A 155 -40.05 -47.07 -6.15
N ARG A 156 -39.44 -48.26 -6.19
CA ARG A 156 -39.52 -49.24 -7.28
C ARG A 156 -38.50 -50.37 -7.08
#